data_AF-I4CYF3-F1
#
_entry.id   AF-I4CYF3-F1
#
_cell.length_a   1.000
_cell.length_b   1.000
_cell.length_c   1.000
_cell.angle_alpha   90.00
_cell.angle_beta   90.00
_cell.angle_gamma   90.00
#
_symmetry.space_group_name_H-M   'P 1'
#
loop_
_entity.id
_entity.type
_entity.pdbx_description
1 polymer ?
#
loop_
_entity_poly.entity_id
_entity_poly.type
_entity_poly.pdbx_seq_one_letter_code
_entity_poly.pdbx_strand_id
1 'polypeptide(L)'
;MSLRLRLMLGAAGLAALFMLALLPALQGAFSLTFERVIEQRLAADASTLITAAHVEDGRLLMPERMPDEEFNLPDAQLLGFIYDRRGDLVWHSRSAADERIDYRPRYEGRTSEFLRTRDAAGLEYFVYDVELQLAGSRDNAFSFVTMQPTSEYLSLFDEFRRQLYLWLGSGLLVLLILLWLGLTWGFRTLKRVSAELDQVEGGQRQHLSDDHPRELLRLTRSLNRLLDSERRQREQYRNSLGDLAHSLKTPLSVLQGVGETLAAQTQSREQAQVMQAQIERMSQQIGYQLQRASLGKSGLVRHRVELKPLLISLCSTLDKVYRDKHVQVEMQLAEPCLVPMEQGALMELLGNLLENAYRLCLQQVRISASHHEGDLLLGVEDDGPGVPVGQRERIIRRGERLDGQHPGQGIGLAVVKDILDSYGGELSLGESALGGAAFRIRLQTD
;
A
#
# COMPACT_ATOMS: atom_id res chain seq x y z
N MET A 1 6.43 1.35 -12.76
CA MET A 1 4.99 1.00 -12.62
C MET A 1 4.74 0.40 -11.25
N SER A 2 3.68 0.83 -10.55
CA SER A 2 3.30 0.26 -9.25
C SER A 2 2.82 -1.21 -9.39
N LEU A 3 3.02 -2.04 -8.36
CA LEU A 3 2.54 -3.43 -8.33
C LEU A 3 1.03 -3.52 -8.62
N ARG A 4 0.27 -2.55 -8.09
CA ARG A 4 -1.17 -2.39 -8.37
C ARG A 4 -1.48 -2.28 -9.85
N LEU A 5 -0.74 -1.44 -10.59
CA LEU A 5 -0.99 -1.22 -12.01
C LEU A 5 -0.64 -2.46 -12.83
N ARG A 6 0.43 -3.18 -12.47
CA ARG A 6 0.81 -4.45 -13.11
C ARG A 6 -0.25 -5.53 -12.94
N LEU A 7 -0.75 -5.72 -11.71
CA LEU A 7 -1.80 -6.70 -11.44
C LEU A 7 -3.10 -6.34 -12.15
N MET A 8 -3.47 -5.05 -12.16
CA MET A 8 -4.68 -4.59 -12.85
C MET A 8 -4.58 -4.81 -14.37
N LEU A 9 -3.46 -4.44 -14.99
CA LEU A 9 -3.25 -4.64 -16.43
C LEU A 9 -3.19 -6.13 -16.79
N GLY A 10 -2.57 -6.96 -15.94
CA GLY A 10 -2.53 -8.41 -16.14
C GLY A 10 -3.92 -9.05 -16.07
N ALA A 11 -4.70 -8.72 -15.04
CA ALA A 11 -6.06 -9.25 -14.88
C ALA A 11 -7.00 -8.74 -15.99
N ALA A 12 -6.91 -7.45 -16.35
CA ALA A 12 -7.69 -6.88 -17.44
C ALA A 12 -7.31 -7.48 -18.79
N GLY A 13 -6.01 -7.68 -19.05
CA GLY A 13 -5.50 -8.32 -20.26
C GLY A 13 -5.98 -9.76 -20.39
N LEU A 14 -5.95 -10.54 -19.30
CA LEU A 14 -6.45 -11.91 -19.30
C LEU A 14 -7.96 -11.97 -19.53
N ALA A 15 -8.73 -11.10 -18.87
CA ALA A 15 -10.18 -11.03 -19.06
C ALA A 15 -10.55 -10.63 -20.50
N ALA A 16 -9.84 -9.67 -21.08
CA ALA A 16 -10.02 -9.25 -22.46
C ALA A 16 -9.65 -10.36 -23.44
N LEU A 17 -8.53 -11.07 -23.22
CA LEU A 17 -8.12 -12.21 -24.03
C LEU A 17 -9.16 -13.33 -24.00
N PHE A 18 -9.66 -13.66 -22.81
CA PHE A 18 -10.71 -14.66 -22.63
C PHE A 18 -11.99 -14.26 -23.38
N MET A 19 -12.42 -13.00 -23.27
CA MET A 19 -13.59 -12.50 -24.02
C MET A 19 -13.36 -12.55 -25.53
N LEU A 20 -12.17 -12.21 -25.99
CA LEU A 20 -11.81 -12.21 -27.41
C LEU A 20 -11.79 -13.63 -28.00
N ALA A 21 -11.48 -14.65 -27.19
CA ALA A 21 -11.57 -16.06 -27.58
C ALA A 21 -13.00 -16.62 -27.48
N LEU A 22 -13.76 -16.24 -26.44
CA LEU A 22 -15.10 -16.75 -26.18
C LEU A 22 -16.12 -16.29 -27.24
N LEU A 23 -15.99 -15.05 -27.70
CA LEU A 23 -16.92 -14.43 -28.63
C LEU A 23 -17.03 -15.16 -29.99
N PRO A 24 -15.92 -15.43 -30.73
CA PRO A 24 -15.99 -16.20 -31.97
C PRO A 24 -16.43 -17.65 -31.73
N ALA A 25 -16.08 -18.25 -30.59
CA ALA A 25 -16.51 -19.61 -30.25
C ALA A 25 -18.04 -19.71 -30.09
N LEU A 26 -18.65 -18.76 -29.37
CA LEU A 26 -20.12 -18.68 -29.23
C LEU A 26 -20.81 -18.40 -30.57
N GLN A 27 -20.28 -17.46 -31.36
CA GLN A 27 -20.83 -17.14 -32.68
C GLN A 27 -20.79 -18.36 -33.62
N GLY A 28 -19.67 -19.09 -33.64
CA GLY A 28 -19.52 -20.31 -34.46
C GLY A 28 -20.44 -21.44 -34.01
N ALA A 29 -20.52 -21.71 -32.71
CA ALA A 29 -21.41 -22.74 -32.17
C ALA A 29 -22.90 -22.45 -32.47
N PHE A 30 -23.29 -21.18 -32.38
CA PHE A 30 -24.64 -20.74 -32.68
C PHE A 30 -24.96 -20.88 -34.18
N SER A 31 -24.05 -20.45 -35.06
CA SER A 31 -24.23 -20.57 -36.52
C SER A 31 -24.45 -22.02 -36.97
N LEU A 32 -23.65 -22.96 -36.42
CA LEU A 32 -23.82 -24.39 -36.71
C LEU A 32 -25.16 -24.94 -36.24
N THR A 33 -25.66 -24.45 -35.10
CA THR A 33 -26.95 -24.89 -34.56
C THR A 33 -28.10 -24.34 -35.41
N PHE A 34 -28.00 -23.09 -35.86
CA PHE A 34 -29.01 -22.45 -36.69
C PHE A 34 -29.15 -23.10 -38.07
N GLU A 35 -28.04 -23.40 -38.75
CA GLU A 35 -28.09 -24.09 -40.05
C GLU A 35 -28.82 -25.43 -39.95
N ARG A 36 -28.58 -26.20 -38.88
CA ARG A 36 -29.30 -27.46 -38.63
C ARG A 36 -30.80 -27.26 -38.40
N VAL A 37 -31.19 -26.19 -37.70
CA VAL A 37 -32.61 -25.89 -37.47
C VAL A 37 -33.30 -25.52 -38.79
N ILE A 38 -32.63 -24.76 -39.65
CA ILE A 38 -33.14 -24.39 -40.98
C ILE A 38 -33.28 -25.64 -41.86
N GLU A 39 -32.26 -26.50 -41.89
CA GLU A 39 -32.30 -27.78 -42.61
C GLU A 39 -33.48 -28.63 -42.16
N GLN A 40 -33.69 -28.78 -40.85
CA GLN A 40 -34.82 -29.55 -40.31
C GLN A 40 -36.18 -28.93 -40.63
N ARG A 41 -36.29 -27.59 -40.63
CA ARG A 41 -37.53 -26.88 -41.00
C ARG A 41 -37.85 -27.11 -42.48
N LEU A 42 -36.92 -26.82 -43.38
CA LEU A 42 -37.10 -27.04 -44.82
C LEU A 42 -37.37 -28.51 -45.15
N ALA A 43 -36.78 -29.45 -44.40
CA ALA A 43 -37.10 -30.87 -44.53
C ALA A 43 -38.56 -31.20 -44.17
N ALA A 44 -39.11 -30.59 -43.12
CA ALA A 44 -40.52 -30.73 -42.76
C ALA A 44 -41.44 -30.10 -43.81
N ASP A 45 -41.05 -28.94 -44.35
CA ASP A 45 -41.79 -28.24 -45.41
C ASP A 45 -41.79 -29.07 -46.71
N ALA A 46 -40.65 -29.67 -47.07
CA ALA A 46 -40.54 -30.60 -48.19
C ALA A 46 -41.42 -31.83 -47.98
N SER A 47 -41.43 -32.41 -46.77
CA SER A 47 -42.34 -33.51 -46.42
C SER A 47 -43.82 -33.14 -46.60
N THR A 48 -44.18 -31.88 -46.38
CA THR A 48 -45.54 -31.37 -46.62
C THR A 48 -45.85 -31.32 -48.12
N LEU A 49 -44.89 -30.86 -48.95
CA LEU A 49 -45.03 -30.92 -50.42
C LEU A 49 -45.21 -32.37 -50.91
N ILE A 50 -44.39 -33.28 -50.41
CA ILE A 50 -44.41 -34.72 -50.76
C ILE A 50 -45.76 -35.34 -50.41
N THR A 51 -46.30 -35.04 -49.22
CA THR A 51 -47.56 -35.62 -48.74
C THR A 51 -48.78 -35.08 -49.50
N ALA A 52 -48.70 -33.83 -49.98
CA ALA A 52 -49.74 -33.22 -50.79
C ALA A 52 -49.72 -33.68 -52.26
N ALA A 53 -48.58 -34.15 -52.75
CA ALA A 53 -48.39 -34.57 -54.13
C ALA A 53 -49.08 -35.91 -54.45
N HIS A 54 -49.85 -35.93 -55.53
CA HIS A 54 -50.51 -37.14 -56.05
C HIS A 54 -50.14 -37.35 -57.51
N VAL A 55 -49.99 -38.61 -57.95
CA VAL A 55 -49.72 -38.93 -59.36
C VAL A 55 -50.93 -39.65 -59.95
N GLU A 56 -51.53 -39.04 -60.98
CA GLU A 56 -52.65 -39.60 -61.74
C GLU A 56 -52.27 -39.59 -63.23
N ASP A 57 -52.41 -40.73 -63.91
CA ASP A 57 -52.02 -40.91 -65.32
C ASP A 57 -50.58 -40.46 -65.69
N GLY A 58 -49.65 -40.63 -64.75
CA GLY A 58 -48.24 -40.26 -64.94
C GLY A 58 -47.98 -38.75 -64.89
N ARG A 59 -48.96 -37.93 -64.48
CA ARG A 59 -48.80 -36.49 -64.23
C ARG A 59 -48.88 -36.20 -62.74
N LEU A 60 -48.02 -35.29 -62.29
CA LEU A 60 -48.05 -34.76 -60.93
C LEU A 60 -49.26 -33.82 -60.78
N LEU A 61 -50.10 -34.09 -59.79
CA LEU A 61 -51.21 -33.24 -59.38
C LEU A 61 -50.96 -32.71 -57.97
N MET A 62 -51.05 -31.39 -57.85
CA MET A 62 -50.96 -30.67 -56.58
C MET A 62 -52.31 -30.04 -56.25
N PRO A 63 -52.70 -29.94 -54.97
CA PRO A 63 -53.94 -29.28 -54.58
C PRO A 63 -53.88 -27.77 -54.89
N GLU A 64 -55.03 -27.16 -55.17
CA GLU A 64 -55.11 -25.71 -55.46
C GLU A 64 -54.63 -24.82 -54.31
N ARG A 65 -54.74 -25.34 -53.08
CA ARG A 65 -54.24 -24.74 -51.84
C ARG A 65 -53.42 -25.78 -51.08
N MET A 66 -52.20 -25.39 -50.72
CA MET A 66 -51.33 -26.22 -49.91
C MET A 66 -51.79 -26.24 -48.43
N PRO A 67 -51.55 -27.34 -47.69
CA PRO A 67 -51.87 -27.41 -46.27
C PRO A 67 -51.11 -26.38 -45.43
N ASP A 68 -49.87 -26.09 -45.80
CA ASP A 68 -49.10 -24.98 -45.24
C ASP A 68 -49.46 -23.68 -45.96
N GLU A 69 -49.88 -22.67 -45.18
CA GLU A 69 -50.33 -21.38 -45.68
C GLU A 69 -49.18 -20.58 -46.30
N GLU A 70 -47.94 -20.79 -45.85
CA GLU A 70 -46.76 -20.08 -46.39
C GLU A 70 -46.58 -20.31 -47.89
N PHE A 71 -46.88 -21.51 -48.41
CA PHE A 71 -46.79 -21.77 -49.87
C PHE A 71 -47.89 -21.06 -50.70
N ASN A 72 -48.96 -20.59 -50.06
CA ASN A 72 -50.10 -19.97 -50.74
C ASN A 72 -50.02 -18.44 -50.80
N LEU A 73 -49.20 -17.83 -49.94
CA LEU A 73 -49.06 -16.38 -49.81
C LEU A 73 -47.96 -15.85 -50.75
N PRO A 74 -48.25 -14.88 -51.64
CA PRO A 74 -47.25 -14.33 -52.56
C PRO A 74 -46.03 -13.70 -51.87
N ASP A 75 -46.25 -13.07 -50.71
CA ASP A 75 -45.19 -12.37 -49.95
C ASP A 75 -44.44 -13.29 -48.97
N ALA A 76 -44.75 -14.59 -48.95
CA ALA A 76 -44.07 -15.53 -48.07
C ALA A 76 -42.68 -15.88 -48.58
N GLN A 77 -41.73 -15.99 -47.65
CA GLN A 77 -40.32 -16.26 -47.96
C GLN A 77 -40.03 -17.75 -48.20
N LEU A 78 -40.96 -18.64 -47.87
CA LEU A 78 -40.86 -20.08 -48.14
C LEU A 78 -41.26 -20.36 -49.58
N LEU A 79 -40.31 -20.89 -50.37
CA LEU A 79 -40.50 -21.19 -51.78
C LEU A 79 -40.52 -22.71 -51.98
N GLY A 80 -41.48 -23.20 -52.75
CA GLY A 80 -41.60 -24.62 -53.08
C GLY A 80 -41.50 -24.83 -54.59
N PHE A 81 -40.70 -25.79 -55.01
CA PHE A 81 -40.55 -26.20 -56.41
C PHE A 81 -40.56 -27.73 -56.51
N ILE A 82 -41.12 -28.24 -57.60
CA ILE A 82 -41.07 -29.66 -57.92
C ILE A 82 -40.55 -29.81 -59.34
N TYR A 83 -39.48 -30.59 -59.48
CA TYR A 83 -38.84 -30.88 -60.76
C TYR A 83 -39.02 -32.35 -61.10
N ASP A 84 -39.08 -32.66 -62.40
CA ASP A 84 -39.02 -34.04 -62.86
C ASP A 84 -37.58 -34.56 -62.88
N ARG A 85 -37.41 -35.84 -63.24
CA ARG A 85 -36.09 -36.48 -63.38
C ARG A 85 -35.15 -35.81 -64.39
N ARG A 86 -35.68 -35.06 -65.36
CA ARG A 86 -34.89 -34.34 -66.37
C ARG A 86 -34.44 -32.97 -65.86
N GLY A 87 -34.94 -32.54 -64.70
CA GLY A 87 -34.71 -31.21 -64.13
C GLY A 87 -35.65 -30.16 -64.70
N ASP A 88 -36.73 -30.57 -65.37
CA ASP A 88 -37.77 -29.66 -65.86
C ASP A 88 -38.73 -29.31 -64.73
N LEU A 89 -39.06 -28.02 -64.58
CA LEU A 89 -39.97 -27.53 -63.54
C LEU A 89 -41.40 -27.99 -63.86
N VAL A 90 -42.01 -28.73 -62.93
CA VAL A 90 -43.37 -29.29 -63.08
C VAL A 90 -44.39 -28.50 -62.25
N TRP A 91 -43.96 -27.97 -61.10
CA TRP A 91 -44.80 -27.18 -60.22
C TRP A 91 -43.97 -26.19 -59.40
N HIS A 92 -44.56 -25.05 -59.05
CA HIS A 92 -44.01 -24.09 -58.10
C HIS A 92 -45.13 -23.58 -57.17
N SER A 93 -44.76 -23.16 -55.96
CA SER A 93 -45.68 -22.54 -55.01
C SER A 93 -46.12 -21.15 -55.49
N ARG A 94 -47.18 -20.60 -54.87
CA ARG A 94 -47.63 -19.23 -55.18
C ARG A 94 -46.64 -18.18 -54.66
N SER A 95 -45.98 -18.47 -53.54
CA SER A 95 -44.86 -17.67 -53.02
C SER A 95 -43.66 -17.59 -53.98
N ALA A 96 -43.50 -18.59 -54.87
CA ALA A 96 -42.41 -18.64 -55.85
C ALA A 96 -42.76 -18.05 -57.22
N ALA A 97 -43.95 -17.46 -57.39
CA ALA A 97 -44.45 -17.07 -58.72
C ALA A 97 -43.61 -15.96 -59.40
N ASP A 98 -43.05 -15.04 -58.62
CA ASP A 98 -42.25 -13.91 -59.12
C ASP A 98 -40.74 -14.15 -59.03
N GLU A 99 -40.32 -15.28 -58.46
CA GLU A 99 -38.92 -15.60 -58.20
C GLU A 99 -38.24 -16.30 -59.38
N ARG A 100 -37.03 -15.85 -59.73
CA ARG A 100 -36.24 -16.42 -60.84
C ARG A 100 -34.97 -17.07 -60.31
N ILE A 101 -35.12 -18.30 -59.83
CA ILE A 101 -34.02 -19.06 -59.22
C ILE A 101 -33.36 -19.95 -60.28
N ASP A 102 -32.04 -19.78 -60.46
CA ASP A 102 -31.22 -20.65 -61.30
C ASP A 102 -30.72 -21.86 -60.50
N TYR A 103 -31.66 -22.67 -60.04
CA TYR A 103 -31.38 -23.95 -59.39
C TYR A 103 -31.93 -25.08 -60.25
N ARG A 104 -31.07 -26.05 -60.55
CA ARG A 104 -31.45 -27.28 -61.23
C ARG A 104 -31.05 -28.46 -60.36
N PRO A 105 -32.02 -29.26 -59.88
CA PRO A 105 -31.69 -30.43 -59.10
C PRO A 105 -30.94 -31.44 -59.97
N ARG A 106 -29.99 -32.16 -59.38
CA ARG A 106 -29.27 -33.23 -60.05
C ARG A 106 -29.78 -34.54 -59.47
N TYR A 107 -30.56 -35.27 -60.26
CA TYR A 107 -31.07 -36.58 -59.86
C TYR A 107 -29.94 -37.61 -59.80
N GLU A 108 -29.27 -37.70 -58.65
CA GLU A 108 -28.11 -38.57 -58.42
C GLU A 108 -28.49 -39.85 -57.64
N GLY A 109 -29.76 -40.01 -57.26
CA GLY A 109 -30.21 -41.09 -56.38
C GLY A 109 -29.88 -40.83 -54.92
N ARG A 110 -29.69 -39.57 -54.53
CA ARG A 110 -29.44 -39.13 -53.15
C ARG A 110 -30.77 -39.03 -52.40
N THR A 111 -30.81 -39.37 -51.11
CA THR A 111 -32.06 -39.28 -50.33
C THR A 111 -32.47 -37.84 -50.02
N SER A 112 -31.50 -36.95 -49.78
CA SER A 112 -31.72 -35.53 -49.54
C SER A 112 -30.41 -34.75 -49.61
N GLU A 113 -30.45 -33.47 -49.96
CA GLU A 113 -29.31 -32.56 -49.95
C GLU A 113 -29.68 -31.18 -49.37
N PHE A 114 -28.83 -30.64 -48.51
CA PHE A 114 -28.94 -29.28 -47.98
C PHE A 114 -27.76 -28.44 -48.48
N LEU A 115 -28.05 -27.34 -49.17
CA LEU A 115 -27.03 -26.50 -49.79
C LEU A 115 -27.42 -25.02 -49.79
N ARG A 116 -26.47 -24.17 -50.20
CA ARG A 116 -26.73 -22.75 -50.50
C ARG A 116 -26.62 -22.50 -51.99
N THR A 117 -27.58 -21.78 -52.56
CA THR A 117 -27.55 -21.32 -53.95
C THR A 117 -27.69 -19.80 -54.02
N ARG A 118 -27.46 -19.23 -55.21
CA ARG A 118 -27.72 -17.81 -55.48
C ARG A 118 -28.64 -17.65 -56.67
N ASP A 119 -29.51 -16.67 -56.62
CA ASP A 119 -30.31 -16.27 -57.78
C ASP A 119 -29.51 -15.38 -58.74
N ALA A 120 -30.15 -14.98 -59.85
CA ALA A 120 -29.57 -14.10 -60.85
C ALA A 120 -29.28 -12.67 -60.34
N ALA A 121 -29.94 -12.24 -59.25
CA ALA A 121 -29.70 -10.97 -58.57
C ALA A 121 -28.56 -11.06 -57.52
N GLY A 122 -28.04 -12.26 -57.27
CA GLY A 122 -26.99 -12.54 -56.29
C GLY A 122 -27.50 -12.73 -54.86
N LEU A 123 -28.82 -12.85 -54.64
CA LEU A 123 -29.40 -13.19 -53.34
C LEU A 123 -29.13 -14.65 -53.02
N GLU A 124 -28.70 -14.94 -51.78
CA GLU A 124 -28.40 -16.30 -51.35
C GLU A 124 -29.62 -16.99 -50.74
N TYR A 125 -29.84 -18.26 -51.06
CA TYR A 125 -30.93 -19.08 -50.55
C TYR A 125 -30.39 -20.35 -49.90
N PHE A 126 -31.02 -20.77 -48.80
CA PHE A 126 -30.92 -22.14 -48.33
C PHE A 126 -31.85 -23.01 -49.15
N VAL A 127 -31.36 -24.18 -49.56
CA VAL A 127 -32.08 -25.13 -50.39
C VAL A 127 -32.05 -26.49 -49.71
N TYR A 128 -33.22 -27.08 -49.55
CA TYR A 128 -33.35 -28.49 -49.20
C TYR A 128 -34.04 -29.22 -50.35
N ASP A 129 -33.31 -30.16 -50.95
CA ASP A 129 -33.74 -30.97 -52.09
C ASP A 129 -33.89 -32.44 -51.66
N VAL A 130 -35.05 -33.03 -51.93
CA VAL A 130 -35.35 -34.44 -51.67
C VAL A 130 -35.78 -35.11 -52.96
N GLU A 131 -35.03 -36.13 -53.38
CA GLU A 131 -35.39 -36.97 -54.52
C GLU A 131 -36.26 -38.13 -54.06
N LEU A 132 -37.47 -38.24 -54.63
CA LEU A 132 -38.38 -39.34 -54.32
C LEU A 132 -39.01 -39.92 -55.59
N GLN A 133 -39.20 -41.23 -55.53
CA GLN A 133 -39.93 -41.97 -56.53
C GLN A 133 -41.35 -42.24 -56.03
N LEU A 134 -42.33 -41.60 -56.66
CA LEU A 134 -43.74 -41.83 -56.37
C LEU A 134 -44.20 -43.14 -57.02
N ALA A 135 -45.08 -43.88 -56.33
CA ALA A 135 -45.50 -45.22 -56.77
C ALA A 135 -46.09 -45.20 -58.19
N GLY A 136 -45.68 -46.16 -59.04
CA GLY A 136 -46.32 -46.39 -60.34
C GLY A 136 -45.40 -46.62 -61.54
N SER A 137 -44.15 -46.14 -61.55
CA SER A 137 -43.15 -46.49 -62.59
C SER A 137 -41.75 -45.91 -62.30
N ARG A 138 -40.70 -46.36 -63.02
CA ARG A 138 -39.33 -45.78 -62.98
C ARG A 138 -39.23 -44.34 -63.50
N ASP A 139 -40.27 -43.88 -64.17
CA ASP A 139 -40.32 -42.55 -64.78
C ASP A 139 -41.01 -41.50 -63.88
N ASN A 140 -41.62 -41.89 -62.76
CA ASN A 140 -42.30 -41.00 -61.81
C ASN A 140 -41.37 -40.58 -60.66
N ALA A 141 -40.18 -40.11 -61.00
CA ALA A 141 -39.22 -39.60 -60.04
C ALA A 141 -39.23 -38.07 -60.06
N PHE A 142 -39.37 -37.48 -58.88
CA PHE A 142 -39.48 -36.04 -58.69
C PHE A 142 -38.50 -35.58 -57.62
N SER A 143 -37.98 -34.36 -57.80
CA SER A 143 -37.21 -33.64 -56.80
C SER A 143 -38.12 -32.60 -56.16
N PHE A 144 -38.29 -32.70 -54.85
CA PHE A 144 -39.05 -31.77 -54.03
C PHE A 144 -38.09 -30.80 -53.38
N VAL A 145 -38.17 -29.54 -53.79
CA VAL A 145 -37.22 -28.52 -53.40
C VAL A 145 -37.94 -27.45 -52.60
N THR A 146 -37.45 -27.22 -51.39
CA THR A 146 -37.87 -26.09 -50.56
C THR A 146 -36.72 -25.12 -50.39
N MET A 147 -37.01 -23.83 -50.49
CA MET A 147 -36.00 -22.78 -50.41
C MET A 147 -36.47 -21.62 -49.55
N GLN A 148 -35.52 -20.94 -48.91
CA GLN A 148 -35.79 -19.72 -48.17
C GLN A 148 -34.58 -18.77 -48.28
N PRO A 149 -34.79 -17.44 -48.41
CA PRO A 149 -33.72 -16.45 -48.43
C PRO A 149 -32.82 -16.51 -47.18
N THR A 150 -31.52 -16.38 -47.39
CA THR A 150 -30.53 -16.29 -46.29
C THR A 150 -30.59 -14.92 -45.60
N SER A 151 -31.18 -13.90 -46.23
CA SER A 151 -31.31 -12.55 -45.69
C SER A 151 -32.11 -12.49 -44.38
N GLU A 152 -33.16 -13.32 -44.26
CA GLU A 152 -33.94 -13.45 -43.02
C GLU A 152 -33.03 -13.92 -41.87
N TYR A 153 -32.16 -14.89 -42.16
CA TYR A 153 -31.17 -15.40 -41.21
C TYR A 153 -30.08 -14.36 -40.87
N LEU A 154 -29.54 -13.66 -41.86
CA LEU A 154 -28.49 -12.65 -41.64
C LEU A 154 -28.98 -11.53 -40.70
N SER A 155 -30.23 -11.11 -40.83
CA SER A 155 -30.82 -10.08 -39.98
C SER A 155 -30.95 -10.52 -38.51
N LEU A 156 -31.45 -11.73 -38.27
CA LEU A 156 -31.56 -12.34 -36.94
C LEU A 156 -30.18 -12.58 -36.32
N PHE A 157 -29.23 -13.04 -37.11
CA PHE A 157 -27.86 -13.29 -36.68
C PHE A 157 -27.13 -12.00 -36.30
N ASP A 158 -27.30 -10.92 -37.07
CA ASP A 158 -26.69 -9.62 -36.76
C ASP A 158 -27.31 -8.99 -35.51
N GLU A 159 -28.63 -9.13 -35.31
CA GLU A 159 -29.28 -8.72 -34.07
C GLU A 159 -28.74 -9.50 -32.86
N PHE A 160 -28.66 -10.83 -32.98
CA PHE A 160 -28.07 -11.69 -31.95
C PHE A 160 -26.62 -11.29 -31.66
N ARG A 161 -25.79 -11.09 -32.68
CA ARG A 161 -24.39 -10.65 -32.53
C ARG A 161 -24.31 -9.33 -31.80
N ARG A 162 -25.12 -8.34 -32.16
CA ARG A 162 -25.17 -7.03 -31.48
C ARG A 162 -25.52 -7.18 -30.01
N GLN A 163 -26.56 -7.97 -29.68
CA GLN A 163 -26.93 -8.25 -28.29
C GLN A 163 -25.79 -8.95 -27.53
N LEU A 164 -25.15 -9.93 -28.17
CA LEU A 164 -24.02 -10.66 -27.60
C LEU A 164 -22.82 -9.74 -27.30
N TYR A 165 -22.48 -8.82 -28.22
CA TYR A 165 -21.46 -7.78 -27.97
C TYR A 165 -21.84 -6.87 -26.78
N LEU A 166 -23.10 -6.44 -26.69
CA LEU A 166 -23.58 -5.59 -25.61
C LEU A 166 -23.52 -6.31 -24.25
N TRP A 167 -23.96 -7.57 -24.18
CA TRP A 167 -23.94 -8.36 -22.95
C TRP A 167 -22.53 -8.74 -22.51
N LEU A 168 -21.69 -9.24 -23.42
CA LEU A 168 -20.29 -9.57 -23.09
C LEU A 168 -19.49 -8.31 -22.77
N GLY A 169 -19.69 -7.22 -23.52
CA GLY A 169 -19.01 -5.94 -23.28
C GLY A 169 -19.39 -5.32 -21.95
N SER A 170 -20.69 -5.27 -21.61
CA SER A 170 -21.15 -4.80 -20.30
C SER A 170 -20.68 -5.70 -19.16
N GLY A 171 -20.73 -7.03 -19.35
CA GLY A 171 -20.21 -8.00 -18.38
C GLY A 171 -18.70 -7.83 -18.13
N LEU A 172 -17.91 -7.62 -19.17
CA LEU A 172 -16.48 -7.32 -19.07
C LEU A 172 -16.27 -6.01 -18.30
N LEU A 173 -17.03 -4.96 -18.61
CA LEU A 173 -16.91 -3.66 -17.95
C LEU A 173 -17.23 -3.76 -16.45
N VAL A 174 -18.30 -4.47 -16.08
CA VAL A 174 -18.66 -4.72 -14.66
C VAL A 174 -17.56 -5.52 -13.96
N LEU A 175 -17.04 -6.57 -14.60
CA LEU A 175 -15.94 -7.38 -14.05
C LEU A 175 -14.69 -6.52 -13.79
N LEU A 176 -14.31 -5.66 -14.74
CA LEU A 176 -13.18 -4.74 -14.59
C LEU A 176 -13.38 -3.74 -13.45
N ILE A 177 -14.59 -3.19 -13.29
CA ILE A 177 -14.92 -2.29 -12.18
C ILE A 177 -14.80 -3.03 -10.83
N LEU A 178 -15.35 -4.24 -10.72
CA LEU A 178 -15.27 -5.05 -9.51
C LEU A 178 -13.83 -5.41 -9.16
N LEU A 179 -13.01 -5.80 -10.16
CA LEU A 179 -11.58 -6.06 -9.95
C LEU A 179 -10.85 -4.81 -9.48
N TRP A 180 -11.14 -3.64 -10.05
CA TRP A 180 -10.54 -2.38 -9.64
C TRP A 180 -10.94 -1.98 -8.20
N LEU A 181 -12.21 -2.15 -7.83
CA LEU A 181 -12.71 -1.94 -6.46
C LEU A 181 -12.03 -2.90 -5.46
N GLY A 182 -11.99 -4.20 -5.76
CA GLY A 182 -11.36 -5.19 -4.89
C GLY A 182 -9.87 -4.92 -4.66
N LEU A 183 -9.13 -4.64 -5.74
CA LEU A 183 -7.71 -4.28 -5.66
C LEU A 183 -7.50 -2.97 -4.89
N THR A 184 -8.32 -1.93 -5.14
CA THR A 184 -8.18 -0.66 -4.42
C THR A 184 -8.42 -0.81 -2.92
N TRP A 185 -9.40 -1.62 -2.52
CA TRP A 185 -9.66 -1.93 -1.12
C TRP A 185 -8.48 -2.69 -0.50
N GLY A 186 -7.98 -3.75 -1.15
CA GLY A 186 -6.85 -4.54 -0.63
C GLY A 186 -5.57 -3.72 -0.43
N PHE A 187 -5.20 -2.89 -1.41
CA PHE A 187 -4.01 -2.02 -1.31
C PHE A 187 -4.18 -0.88 -0.29
N ARG A 188 -5.40 -0.37 -0.09
CA ARG A 188 -5.68 0.64 0.94
C ARG A 188 -5.41 0.09 2.34
N THR A 189 -5.80 -1.15 2.61
CA THR A 189 -5.52 -1.81 3.89
C THR A 189 -4.02 -1.98 4.12
N LEU A 190 -3.26 -2.43 3.10
CA LEU A 190 -1.79 -2.53 3.23
C LEU A 190 -1.14 -1.18 3.54
N LYS A 191 -1.58 -0.10 2.87
CA LYS A 191 -1.09 1.25 3.16
C LYS A 191 -1.42 1.70 4.58
N ARG A 192 -2.59 1.30 5.12
CA ARG A 192 -2.97 1.59 6.50
C ARG A 192 -1.99 0.91 7.47
N VAL A 193 -1.72 -0.39 7.29
CA VAL A 193 -0.74 -1.12 8.13
C VAL A 193 0.65 -0.48 8.04
N SER A 194 1.11 -0.11 6.83
CA SER A 194 2.39 0.58 6.66
C SER A 194 2.42 1.90 7.43
N ALA A 195 1.38 2.73 7.30
CA ALA A 195 1.30 4.00 8.00
C ALA A 195 1.21 3.83 9.52
N GLU A 196 0.55 2.78 10.03
CA GLU A 196 0.58 2.45 11.45
C GLU A 196 1.97 2.03 11.92
N LEU A 197 2.70 1.29 11.10
CA LEU A 197 4.08 0.92 11.41
C LEU A 197 4.99 2.14 11.46
N ASP A 198 4.86 3.07 10.50
CA ASP A 198 5.61 4.34 10.49
C ASP A 198 5.29 5.18 11.74
N GLN A 199 4.04 5.17 12.22
CA GLN A 199 3.63 5.84 13.47
C GLN A 199 4.22 5.17 14.72
N VAL A 200 4.35 3.84 14.72
CA VAL A 200 5.02 3.11 15.80
C VAL A 200 6.52 3.40 15.79
N GLU A 201 7.14 3.43 14.61
CA GLU A 201 8.55 3.79 14.45
C GLU A 201 8.82 5.23 14.89
N GLY A 202 7.90 6.17 14.60
CA GLY A 202 7.96 7.56 15.06
C GLY A 202 7.52 7.81 16.51
N GLY A 203 7.22 6.75 17.28
CA GLY A 203 6.83 6.86 18.70
C GLY A 203 5.44 7.45 18.98
N GLN A 204 4.65 7.72 17.94
CA GLN A 204 3.29 8.26 18.07
C GLN A 204 2.29 7.20 18.53
N ARG A 205 2.61 5.93 18.31
CA ARG A 205 1.74 4.79 18.65
C ARG A 205 2.55 3.66 19.27
N GLN A 206 1.93 2.94 20.21
CA GLN A 206 2.59 1.83 20.88
C GLN A 206 2.36 0.49 20.17
N HIS A 207 1.25 0.30 19.48
CA HIS A 207 0.89 -0.97 18.85
C HIS A 207 0.18 -0.74 17.52
N LEU A 208 0.28 -1.72 16.62
CA LEU A 208 -0.57 -1.80 15.45
C LEU A 208 -1.99 -2.18 15.87
N SER A 209 -3.00 -1.64 15.19
CA SER A 209 -4.40 -1.92 15.51
C SER A 209 -4.79 -3.37 15.14
N ASP A 210 -5.89 -3.85 15.71
CA ASP A 210 -6.50 -5.15 15.35
C ASP A 210 -7.60 -4.99 14.27
N ASP A 211 -7.83 -3.78 13.75
CA ASP A 211 -8.84 -3.49 12.73
C ASP A 211 -8.32 -3.79 11.31
N HIS A 212 -7.86 -5.02 11.12
CA HIS A 212 -7.34 -5.51 9.84
C HIS A 212 -8.01 -6.83 9.44
N PRO A 213 -8.04 -7.15 8.14
CA PRO A 213 -8.51 -8.44 7.64
C PRO A 213 -7.77 -9.62 8.29
N ARG A 214 -8.42 -10.78 8.33
CA ARG A 214 -7.92 -12.00 8.99
C ARG A 214 -6.55 -12.43 8.45
N GLU A 215 -6.28 -12.16 7.19
CA GLU A 215 -5.02 -12.43 6.50
C GLU A 215 -3.86 -11.62 7.08
N LEU A 216 -4.12 -10.39 7.53
CA LEU A 216 -3.10 -9.50 8.10
C LEU A 216 -3.04 -9.58 9.63
N LEU A 217 -4.12 -9.97 10.30
CA LEU A 217 -4.17 -10.11 11.77
C LEU A 217 -3.05 -10.97 12.35
N ARG A 218 -2.66 -12.06 11.66
CA ARG A 218 -1.55 -12.89 12.12
C ARG A 218 -0.23 -12.12 12.07
N LEU A 219 0.00 -11.36 11.01
CA LEU A 219 1.21 -10.56 10.82
C LEU A 219 1.27 -9.42 11.85
N THR A 220 0.19 -8.64 11.99
CA THR A 220 0.13 -7.52 12.94
C THR A 220 0.34 -8.00 14.38
N ARG A 221 -0.26 -9.12 14.79
CA ARG A 221 -0.01 -9.72 16.10
C ARG A 221 1.42 -10.18 16.29
N SER A 222 2.06 -10.70 15.24
CA SER A 222 3.46 -11.16 15.32
C SER A 222 4.42 -9.97 15.45
N LEU A 223 4.14 -8.87 14.75
CA LEU A 223 4.85 -7.59 14.90
C LEU A 223 4.64 -7.01 16.29
N ASN A 224 3.41 -6.96 16.79
CA ASN A 224 3.12 -6.48 18.15
C ASN A 224 3.89 -7.30 19.21
N ARG A 225 3.97 -8.63 19.08
CA ARG A 225 4.78 -9.46 19.99
C ARG A 225 6.27 -9.13 19.93
N LEU A 226 6.81 -8.87 18.74
CA LEU A 226 8.20 -8.48 18.57
C LEU A 226 8.46 -7.11 19.21
N LEU A 227 7.58 -6.13 18.97
CA LEU A 227 7.64 -4.81 19.60
C LEU A 227 7.58 -4.90 21.13
N ASP A 228 6.68 -5.72 21.68
CA ASP A 228 6.58 -5.93 23.12
C ASP A 228 7.82 -6.61 23.71
N SER A 229 8.42 -7.55 22.97
CA SER A 229 9.66 -8.22 23.38
C SER A 229 10.84 -7.26 23.41
N GLU A 230 10.94 -6.41 22.39
CA GLU A 230 11.99 -5.41 22.26
C GLU A 230 11.92 -4.40 23.41
N ARG A 231 10.72 -3.90 23.71
CA ARG A 231 10.48 -3.00 24.86
C ARG A 231 10.86 -3.65 26.18
N ARG A 232 10.41 -4.87 26.43
CA ARG A 232 10.76 -5.61 27.66
C ARG A 232 12.26 -5.80 27.78
N GLN A 233 12.95 -6.11 26.68
CA GLN A 233 14.41 -6.27 26.67
C GLN A 233 15.12 -4.94 26.96
N ARG A 234 14.65 -3.81 26.41
CA ARG A 234 15.17 -2.47 26.74
C ARG A 234 14.95 -2.13 28.20
N GLU A 235 13.76 -2.34 28.75
CA GLU A 235 13.46 -2.08 30.16
C GLU A 235 14.34 -2.94 31.08
N GLN A 236 14.47 -4.23 30.81
CA GLN A 236 15.36 -5.13 31.56
C GLN A 236 16.82 -4.69 31.49
N TYR A 237 17.29 -4.28 30.31
CA TYR A 237 18.64 -3.74 30.14
C TYR A 237 18.85 -2.47 30.96
N ARG A 238 17.90 -1.52 30.94
CA ARG A 238 17.95 -0.29 31.75
C ARG A 238 17.97 -0.58 33.25
N ASN A 239 17.12 -1.51 33.72
CA ASN A 239 17.08 -1.91 35.13
C ASN A 239 18.40 -2.57 35.55
N SER A 240 18.93 -3.49 34.72
CA SER A 240 20.20 -4.17 34.98
C SER A 240 21.38 -3.21 35.07
N LEU A 241 21.39 -2.17 34.22
CA LEU A 241 22.37 -1.09 34.31
C LEU A 241 22.19 -0.29 35.62
N GLY A 242 20.96 0.05 36.00
CA GLY A 242 20.69 0.71 37.28
C GLY A 242 21.21 -0.08 38.48
N ASP A 243 20.99 -1.40 38.48
CA ASP A 243 21.48 -2.29 39.54
C ASP A 243 23.01 -2.38 39.55
N LEU A 244 23.63 -2.47 38.36
CA LEU A 244 25.09 -2.41 38.22
C LEU A 244 25.65 -1.09 38.77
N ALA A 245 25.00 0.04 38.48
CA ALA A 245 25.35 1.36 39.00
C ALA A 245 25.39 1.37 40.52
N HIS A 246 24.32 0.88 41.13
CA HIS A 246 24.20 0.83 42.57
C HIS A 246 25.25 -0.11 43.20
N SER A 247 25.45 -1.29 42.60
CA SER A 247 26.41 -2.28 43.10
C SER A 247 27.87 -1.82 43.02
N LEU A 248 28.21 -0.95 42.06
CA LEU A 248 29.55 -0.40 41.89
C LEU A 248 29.78 0.86 42.75
N LYS A 249 28.73 1.67 43.00
CA LYS A 249 28.85 2.89 43.81
C LYS A 249 29.23 2.59 45.26
N THR A 250 28.63 1.55 45.85
CA THR A 250 28.89 1.13 47.23
C THR A 250 30.36 0.77 47.52
N PRO A 251 31.03 -0.13 46.78
CA PRO A 251 32.44 -0.43 47.02
C PRO A 251 33.36 0.77 46.70
N LEU A 252 33.02 1.61 45.72
CA LEU A 252 33.76 2.84 45.45
C LEU A 252 33.68 3.84 46.60
N SER A 253 32.51 4.01 47.22
CA SER A 253 32.35 4.87 48.41
C SER A 253 33.14 4.34 49.62
N VAL A 254 33.20 3.01 49.80
CA VAL A 254 34.03 2.39 50.85
C VAL A 254 35.51 2.66 50.60
N LEU A 255 35.98 2.49 49.35
CA LEU A 255 37.37 2.78 48.98
C LEU A 255 37.71 4.27 49.17
N GLN A 256 36.79 5.18 48.86
CA GLN A 256 36.93 6.62 49.13
C GLN A 256 37.10 6.89 50.63
N GLY A 257 36.25 6.32 51.48
CA GLY A 257 36.35 6.49 52.94
C GLY A 257 37.66 5.95 53.52
N VAL A 258 38.13 4.80 53.03
CA VAL A 258 39.45 4.25 53.43
C VAL A 258 40.59 5.18 52.98
N GLY A 259 40.51 5.73 51.77
CA GLY A 259 41.47 6.74 51.28
C GLY A 259 41.52 7.99 52.15
N GLU A 260 40.38 8.53 52.58
CA GLU A 260 40.30 9.68 53.49
C GLU A 260 40.96 9.40 54.84
N THR A 261 40.73 8.22 55.41
CA THR A 261 41.37 7.82 56.67
C THR A 261 42.88 7.65 56.56
N LEU A 262 43.39 7.16 55.43
CA LEU A 262 44.83 7.07 55.15
C LEU A 262 45.46 8.45 54.90
N ALA A 263 44.73 9.39 54.26
CA ALA A 263 45.18 10.76 54.06
C ALA A 263 45.33 11.57 55.36
N ALA A 264 44.64 11.17 56.42
CA ALA A 264 44.78 11.75 57.76
C ALA A 264 46.11 11.36 58.46
N GLN A 265 46.82 10.34 57.97
CA GLN A 265 48.13 9.93 58.50
C GLN A 265 49.28 10.59 57.73
N THR A 266 50.15 11.32 58.44
CA THR A 266 51.16 12.23 57.88
C THR A 266 52.20 11.55 56.97
N GLN A 267 52.38 10.23 57.09
CA GLN A 267 53.44 9.47 56.40
C GLN A 267 52.99 8.87 55.05
N SER A 268 51.69 8.89 54.73
CA SER A 268 51.11 8.26 53.52
C SER A 268 50.25 9.21 52.68
N ARG A 269 50.32 10.51 52.95
CA ARG A 269 49.45 11.55 52.36
C ARG A 269 49.47 11.60 50.83
N GLU A 270 50.64 11.38 50.23
CA GLU A 270 50.83 11.38 48.76
C GLU A 270 50.19 10.13 48.12
N GLN A 271 50.37 8.96 48.73
CA GLN A 271 49.80 7.68 48.25
C GLN A 271 48.27 7.65 48.41
N ALA A 272 47.75 8.23 49.49
CA ALA A 272 46.32 8.38 49.71
C ALA A 272 45.67 9.31 48.66
N GLN A 273 46.31 10.45 48.33
CA GLN A 273 45.84 11.35 47.27
C GLN A 273 45.79 10.67 45.89
N VAL A 274 46.82 9.87 45.54
CA VAL A 274 46.83 9.13 44.27
C VAL A 274 45.73 8.08 44.23
N MET A 275 45.51 7.33 45.31
CA MET A 275 44.47 6.30 45.40
C MET A 275 43.07 6.92 45.29
N GLN A 276 42.84 8.03 46.00
CA GLN A 276 41.57 8.75 45.99
C GLN A 276 41.24 9.33 44.61
N ALA A 277 42.25 9.85 43.90
CA ALA A 277 42.11 10.29 42.51
C ALA A 277 41.78 9.13 41.54
N GLN A 278 42.31 7.93 41.76
CA GLN A 278 41.97 6.76 40.95
C GLN A 278 40.55 6.24 41.23
N ILE A 279 40.11 6.23 42.49
CA ILE A 279 38.74 5.85 42.86
C ILE A 279 37.73 6.82 42.28
N GLU A 280 38.01 8.13 42.33
CA GLU A 280 37.19 9.13 41.65
C GLU A 280 37.12 8.89 40.14
N ARG A 281 38.25 8.62 39.47
CA ARG A 281 38.24 8.29 38.02
C ARG A 281 37.43 7.04 37.69
N MET A 282 37.49 6.00 38.52
CA MET A 282 36.69 4.79 38.32
C MET A 282 35.20 5.07 38.50
N SER A 283 34.83 5.81 39.55
CA SER A 283 33.46 6.26 39.79
C SER A 283 32.93 7.10 38.63
N GLN A 284 33.77 7.97 38.08
CA GLN A 284 33.49 8.77 36.89
C GLN A 284 33.26 7.92 35.64
N GLN A 285 34.17 7.00 35.32
CA GLN A 285 34.02 6.12 34.16
C GLN A 285 32.78 5.23 34.26
N ILE A 286 32.48 4.72 35.45
CA ILE A 286 31.32 3.87 35.70
C ILE A 286 30.03 4.69 35.53
N GLY A 287 29.92 5.84 36.21
CA GLY A 287 28.78 6.75 36.07
C GLY A 287 28.55 7.15 34.60
N TYR A 288 29.63 7.49 33.91
CA TYR A 288 29.63 7.84 32.49
C TYR A 288 29.13 6.69 31.59
N GLN A 289 29.64 5.46 31.74
CA GLN A 289 29.22 4.33 30.91
C GLN A 289 27.76 3.92 31.18
N LEU A 290 27.33 3.99 32.44
CA LEU A 290 25.96 3.71 32.84
C LEU A 290 24.98 4.74 32.30
N GLN A 291 25.37 6.02 32.36
CA GLN A 291 24.58 7.11 31.82
C GLN A 291 24.50 7.00 30.30
N ARG A 292 25.61 6.75 29.60
CA ARG A 292 25.65 6.52 28.15
C ARG A 292 24.79 5.33 27.72
N ALA A 293 24.73 4.28 28.53
CA ALA A 293 23.90 3.12 28.25
C ALA A 293 22.41 3.34 28.61
N SER A 294 22.11 4.20 29.59
CA SER A 294 20.75 4.63 29.94
C SER A 294 20.15 5.65 28.96
N LEU A 295 21.00 6.52 28.40
CA LEU A 295 20.69 7.48 27.32
C LEU A 295 20.73 6.83 25.92
N GLY A 296 20.79 5.49 25.86
CA GLY A 296 21.02 4.73 24.64
C GLY A 296 20.23 5.30 23.46
N LYS A 297 20.94 5.60 22.35
CA LYS A 297 20.46 6.22 21.10
C LYS A 297 18.94 6.14 20.96
N SER A 298 18.23 7.12 21.52
CA SER A 298 16.80 7.29 21.31
C SER A 298 16.62 7.93 19.94
N GLY A 299 17.06 7.24 18.90
CA GLY A 299 16.99 7.73 17.52
C GLY A 299 15.59 7.69 16.91
N LEU A 300 14.56 7.41 17.72
CA LEU A 300 13.22 7.03 17.22
C LEU A 300 12.06 7.78 17.88
N VAL A 301 12.25 8.53 18.97
CA VAL A 301 11.15 9.28 19.60
C VAL A 301 11.50 10.76 19.70
N ARG A 302 10.84 11.59 18.88
CA ARG A 302 10.93 13.05 18.95
C ARG A 302 10.12 13.56 20.14
N HIS A 303 10.68 13.44 21.34
CA HIS A 303 10.13 14.06 22.54
C HIS A 303 10.28 15.59 22.45
N ARG A 304 9.22 16.33 22.80
CA ARG A 304 9.24 17.79 22.94
C ARG A 304 8.86 18.16 24.37
N VAL A 305 9.72 18.89 25.06
CA VAL A 305 9.54 19.27 26.47
C VAL A 305 9.40 20.78 26.57
N GLU A 306 8.41 21.23 27.34
CA GLU A 306 8.22 22.65 27.66
C GLU A 306 9.32 23.11 28.62
N LEU A 307 10.10 24.10 28.21
CA LEU A 307 11.31 24.51 28.92
C LEU A 307 11.02 25.22 30.26
N LYS A 308 9.98 26.06 30.29
CA LYS A 308 9.70 26.95 31.42
C LYS A 308 9.38 26.21 32.73
N PRO A 309 8.48 25.19 32.77
CA PRO A 309 8.23 24.43 33.99
C PRO A 309 9.47 23.71 34.53
N LEU A 310 10.31 23.19 33.64
CA LEU A 310 11.54 22.49 34.01
C LEU A 310 12.57 23.43 34.64
N LEU A 311 12.78 24.60 34.03
CA LEU A 311 13.69 25.62 34.57
C LEU A 311 13.26 26.11 35.95
N ILE A 312 11.96 26.36 36.16
CA ILE A 312 11.42 26.76 37.46
C ILE A 312 11.75 25.71 38.53
N SER A 313 11.56 24.41 38.22
CA SER A 313 11.87 23.32 39.13
C SER A 313 13.37 23.26 39.48
N LEU A 314 14.25 23.37 38.47
CA LEU A 314 15.70 23.31 38.65
C LEU A 314 16.23 24.51 39.45
N CYS A 315 15.85 25.74 39.07
CA CYS A 315 16.23 26.96 39.79
C CYS A 315 15.75 26.92 41.23
N SER A 316 14.51 26.50 41.50
CA SER A 316 13.98 26.39 42.87
C SER A 316 14.76 25.41 43.76
N THR A 317 15.40 24.41 43.16
CA THR A 317 16.25 23.44 43.87
C THR A 317 17.62 24.05 44.15
N LEU A 318 18.22 24.70 43.15
CA LEU A 318 19.52 25.36 43.27
C LEU A 318 19.48 26.57 44.22
N ASP A 319 18.39 27.33 44.25
CA ASP A 319 18.17 28.42 45.21
C ASP A 319 18.20 27.95 46.67
N LYS A 320 17.80 26.70 46.93
CA LYS A 320 17.90 26.10 48.28
C LYS A 320 19.33 25.70 48.62
N VAL A 321 20.08 25.20 47.64
CA VAL A 321 21.47 24.74 47.81
C VAL A 321 22.42 25.93 47.98
N TYR A 322 22.24 26.99 47.19
CA TYR A 322 23.08 28.19 47.16
C TYR A 322 22.41 29.40 47.82
N ARG A 323 21.58 29.17 48.84
CA ARG A 323 20.75 30.19 49.49
C ARG A 323 21.55 31.42 49.93
N ASP A 324 22.78 31.22 50.41
CA ASP A 324 23.63 32.27 50.96
C ASP A 324 24.12 33.28 49.90
N LYS A 325 24.09 32.93 48.61
CA LYS A 325 24.50 33.81 47.52
C LYS A 325 23.39 34.77 47.05
N HIS A 326 22.13 34.50 47.37
CA HIS A 326 20.97 35.28 46.89
C HIS A 326 20.97 35.50 45.36
N VAL A 327 21.19 34.43 44.59
CA VAL A 327 21.28 34.48 43.13
C VAL A 327 19.96 34.97 42.51
N GLN A 328 20.03 35.97 41.64
CA GLN A 328 18.90 36.47 40.85
C GLN A 328 18.90 35.80 39.47
N VAL A 329 17.81 35.08 39.16
CA VAL A 329 17.65 34.43 37.86
C VAL A 329 16.73 35.23 36.95
N GLU A 330 17.25 35.63 35.79
CA GLU A 330 16.48 36.26 34.72
C GLU A 330 16.17 35.23 33.62
N MET A 331 14.89 35.02 33.28
CA MET A 331 14.48 34.10 32.21
C MET A 331 13.90 34.87 31.02
N GLN A 332 14.56 34.76 29.86
CA GLN A 332 14.15 35.36 28.59
C GLN A 332 13.80 34.24 27.59
N LEU A 333 12.58 33.72 27.68
CA LEU A 333 12.14 32.56 26.90
C LEU A 333 11.07 32.99 25.88
N ALA A 334 11.21 32.58 24.62
CA ALA A 334 10.15 32.71 23.63
C ALA A 334 8.98 31.76 23.99
N GLU A 335 7.75 32.24 24.11
CA GLU A 335 6.60 31.37 24.46
C GLU A 335 5.75 31.02 23.22
N PRO A 336 5.44 29.72 22.97
CA PRO A 336 5.89 28.52 23.70
C PRO A 336 7.32 28.07 23.32
N CYS A 337 8.15 27.74 24.31
CA CYS A 337 9.50 27.19 24.08
C CYS A 337 9.50 25.67 24.27
N LEU A 338 9.54 24.94 23.15
CA LEU A 338 9.60 23.48 23.14
C LEU A 338 10.98 23.00 22.70
N VAL A 339 11.63 22.19 23.52
CA VAL A 339 12.95 21.62 23.24
C VAL A 339 12.79 20.20 22.70
N PRO A 340 13.37 19.85 21.53
CA PRO A 340 13.28 18.52 20.94
C PRO A 340 14.22 17.51 21.63
N MET A 341 14.03 17.30 22.93
CA MET A 341 14.85 16.44 23.77
C MET A 341 13.98 15.65 24.77
N GLU A 342 14.41 14.46 25.17
CA GLU A 342 13.78 13.74 26.29
C GLU A 342 13.91 14.53 27.59
N GLN A 343 12.85 14.51 28.42
CA GLN A 343 12.81 15.28 29.67
C GLN A 343 13.97 14.96 30.61
N GLY A 344 14.38 13.69 30.72
CA GLY A 344 15.51 13.28 31.55
C GLY A 344 16.84 13.85 31.05
N ALA A 345 17.09 13.75 29.74
CA ALA A 345 18.30 14.30 29.12
C ALA A 345 18.35 15.82 29.23
N LEU A 346 17.22 16.51 29.03
CA LEU A 346 17.13 17.96 29.17
C LEU A 346 17.35 18.41 30.62
N MET A 347 16.77 17.69 31.59
CA MET A 347 16.95 17.97 33.02
C MET A 347 18.42 17.83 33.43
N GLU A 348 19.11 16.82 32.91
CA GLU A 348 20.51 16.57 33.22
C GLU A 348 21.45 17.59 32.56
N LEU A 349 21.19 17.93 31.29
CA LEU A 349 21.92 18.97 30.57
C LEU A 349 21.78 20.34 31.26
N LEU A 350 20.54 20.75 31.55
CA LEU A 350 20.27 22.03 32.21
C LEU A 350 20.76 22.02 33.66
N GLY A 351 20.61 20.91 34.37
CA GLY A 351 21.09 20.76 35.74
C GLY A 351 22.59 21.02 35.85
N ASN A 352 23.39 20.41 34.97
CA ASN A 352 24.84 20.60 34.94
C ASN A 352 25.25 22.05 34.59
N LEU A 353 24.59 22.67 33.62
CA LEU A 353 24.89 24.06 33.23
C LEU A 353 24.49 25.05 34.32
N LEU A 354 23.30 24.89 34.89
CA LEU A 354 22.79 25.79 35.93
C LEU A 354 23.54 25.61 37.25
N GLU A 355 23.90 24.38 37.64
CA GLU A 355 24.75 24.16 38.81
C GLU A 355 26.09 24.88 38.65
N ASN A 356 26.70 24.81 37.46
CA ASN A 356 27.95 25.52 37.19
C ASN A 356 27.78 27.04 37.28
N ALA A 357 26.68 27.59 36.71
CA ALA A 357 26.36 29.00 36.78
C ALA A 357 26.16 29.47 38.24
N TYR A 358 25.32 28.79 39.03
CA TYR A 358 25.10 29.12 40.46
C TYR A 358 26.38 29.04 41.30
N ARG A 359 27.23 28.05 41.01
CA ARG A 359 28.48 27.86 41.73
C ARG A 359 29.47 29.00 41.47
N LEU A 360 29.56 29.49 40.23
CA LEU A 360 30.59 30.45 39.81
C LEU A 360 30.11 31.90 39.73
N CYS A 361 28.81 32.15 39.62
CA CYS A 361 28.25 33.50 39.60
C CYS A 361 28.58 34.26 40.88
N LEU A 362 28.64 35.57 40.77
CA LEU A 362 28.63 36.46 41.92
C LEU A 362 27.20 36.53 42.44
N GLN A 363 26.25 36.99 41.62
CA GLN A 363 24.87 37.27 42.05
C GLN A 363 23.82 37.06 40.96
N GLN A 364 24.17 36.99 39.67
CA GLN A 364 23.20 36.96 38.57
C GLN A 364 23.41 35.80 37.61
N VAL A 365 22.29 35.18 37.22
CA VAL A 365 22.24 34.16 36.17
C VAL A 365 21.15 34.53 35.17
N ARG A 366 21.45 34.51 33.87
CA ARG A 366 20.48 34.73 32.80
C ARG A 366 20.30 33.46 31.98
N ILE A 367 19.05 33.11 31.72
CA ILE A 367 18.67 31.96 30.89
C ILE A 367 17.86 32.49 29.71
N SER A 368 18.33 32.25 28.50
CA SER A 368 17.67 32.73 27.27
C SER A 368 17.33 31.58 26.34
N ALA A 369 16.17 31.63 25.67
CA ALA A 369 15.79 30.65 24.66
C ALA A 369 15.06 31.32 23.50
N SER A 370 15.56 31.12 22.27
CA SER A 370 14.99 31.71 21.05
C SER A 370 15.08 30.76 19.87
N HIS A 371 14.17 30.90 18.90
CA HIS A 371 14.23 30.18 17.64
C HIS A 371 14.81 31.08 16.55
N HIS A 372 15.80 30.58 15.80
CA HIS A 372 16.42 31.30 14.69
C HIS A 372 16.71 30.33 13.54
N GLU A 373 16.19 30.62 12.33
CA GLU A 373 16.49 29.87 11.09
C GLU A 373 16.31 28.33 11.18
N GLY A 374 15.34 27.84 11.96
CA GLY A 374 15.11 26.40 12.13
C GLY A 374 15.94 25.75 13.26
N ASP A 375 16.70 26.55 14.01
CA ASP A 375 17.41 26.12 15.20
C ASP A 375 16.81 26.73 16.48
N LEU A 376 16.88 25.98 17.57
CA LEU A 376 16.68 26.47 18.93
C LEU A 376 18.05 26.86 19.51
N LEU A 377 18.16 28.13 19.92
CA LEU A 377 19.30 28.69 20.62
C LEU A 377 18.95 28.86 22.09
N LEU A 378 19.65 28.12 22.95
CA LEU A 378 19.50 28.15 24.40
C LEU A 378 20.79 28.68 25.04
N GLY A 379 20.68 29.70 25.89
CA GLY A 379 21.80 30.34 26.58
C GLY A 379 21.69 30.23 28.08
N VAL A 380 22.81 29.96 28.76
CA VAL A 380 22.99 30.10 30.21
C VAL A 380 24.20 30.98 30.45
N GLU A 381 23.98 32.11 31.12
CA GLU A 381 24.93 33.19 31.33
C GLU A 381 25.08 33.51 32.82
N ASP A 382 26.30 33.83 33.27
CA ASP A 382 26.60 34.25 34.65
C ASP A 382 27.47 35.52 34.71
N ASP A 383 27.49 36.16 35.88
CA ASP A 383 28.33 37.33 36.22
C ASP A 383 29.64 36.96 36.96
N GLY A 384 30.08 35.71 36.85
CA GLY A 384 31.28 35.19 37.50
C GLY A 384 32.61 35.61 36.85
N PRO A 385 33.74 34.97 37.20
CA PRO A 385 35.07 35.31 36.67
C PRO A 385 35.28 34.98 35.17
N GLY A 386 34.28 34.36 34.52
CA GLY A 386 34.35 33.98 33.11
C GLY A 386 35.37 32.88 32.81
N VAL A 387 35.63 32.65 31.52
CA VAL A 387 36.59 31.64 31.05
C VAL A 387 37.56 32.27 30.04
N PRO A 388 38.89 32.21 30.26
CA PRO A 388 39.89 32.71 29.32
C PRO A 388 39.77 32.07 27.93
N VAL A 389 39.90 32.87 26.87
CA VAL A 389 39.69 32.44 25.46
C VAL A 389 40.48 31.17 25.10
N GLY A 390 41.77 31.11 25.46
CA GLY A 390 42.64 29.97 25.15
C GLY A 390 42.30 28.66 25.90
N GLN A 391 41.37 28.72 26.85
CA GLN A 391 40.97 27.58 27.67
C GLN A 391 39.57 27.06 27.33
N ARG A 392 38.74 27.84 26.63
CA ARG A 392 37.33 27.51 26.32
C ARG A 392 37.17 26.19 25.58
N GLU A 393 37.89 25.98 24.48
CA GLU A 393 37.80 24.74 23.70
C GLU A 393 38.25 23.51 24.50
N ARG A 394 39.21 23.69 25.40
CA ARG A 394 39.81 22.60 26.16
C ARG A 394 38.88 22.10 27.27
N ILE A 395 38.15 23.00 27.92
CA ILE A 395 37.11 22.66 28.91
C ILE A 395 35.96 21.92 28.23
N ILE A 396 35.53 22.38 27.03
CA ILE A 396 34.47 21.71 26.26
C ILE A 396 34.94 20.32 25.78
N ARG A 397 36.17 20.18 25.26
CA ARG A 397 36.63 18.91 24.68
C ARG A 397 37.00 17.84 25.69
N ARG A 398 37.49 18.20 26.88
CA ARG A 398 38.01 17.24 27.86
C ARG A 398 37.29 17.24 29.21
N GLY A 399 36.37 18.18 29.47
CA GLY A 399 35.83 18.38 30.82
C GLY A 399 36.91 18.75 31.85
N GLU A 400 38.09 19.21 31.40
CA GLU A 400 39.21 19.56 32.28
C GLU A 400 38.91 20.86 33.04
N ARG A 401 39.16 20.86 34.37
CA ARG A 401 39.03 22.05 35.23
C ARG A 401 40.16 23.05 34.98
N LEU A 402 39.87 24.34 35.18
CA LEU A 402 40.88 25.42 35.17
C LEU A 402 41.54 25.64 36.53
N ASP A 403 40.80 25.41 37.62
CA ASP A 403 41.27 25.69 38.97
C ASP A 403 41.34 24.41 39.81
N GLY A 404 42.49 24.15 40.43
CA GLY A 404 42.74 22.99 41.28
C GLY A 404 42.34 23.15 42.76
N GLN A 405 41.70 24.26 43.17
CA GLN A 405 41.58 24.63 44.59
C GLN A 405 40.20 24.41 45.26
N HIS A 406 39.12 24.10 44.53
CA HIS A 406 37.78 23.91 45.14
C HIS A 406 37.23 22.47 44.95
N PRO A 407 36.55 21.84 45.92
CA PRO A 407 35.97 20.50 45.74
C PRO A 407 34.80 20.54 44.74
N GLY A 408 34.83 19.70 43.70
CA GLY A 408 33.77 19.66 42.67
C GLY A 408 34.14 18.80 41.46
N GLN A 409 33.16 18.04 40.94
CA GLN A 409 33.38 16.79 40.20
C GLN A 409 33.85 16.90 38.73
N GLY A 410 33.91 18.07 38.08
CA GLY A 410 34.48 18.25 36.71
C GLY A 410 33.78 17.52 35.54
N ILE A 411 32.82 16.65 35.82
CA ILE A 411 32.12 15.79 34.84
C ILE A 411 31.03 16.54 34.06
N GLY A 412 30.47 17.60 34.65
CA GLY A 412 29.21 18.19 34.19
C GLY A 412 29.24 18.67 32.74
N LEU A 413 30.33 19.27 32.27
CA LEU A 413 30.40 19.76 30.89
C LEU A 413 30.65 18.65 29.87
N ALA A 414 31.35 17.58 30.26
CA ALA A 414 31.52 16.40 29.41
C ALA A 414 30.17 15.69 29.19
N VAL A 415 29.35 15.60 30.24
CA VAL A 415 27.97 15.09 30.16
C VAL A 415 27.11 15.95 29.24
N VAL A 416 27.16 17.28 29.39
CA VAL A 416 26.41 18.20 28.52
C VAL A 416 26.80 18.00 27.06
N LYS A 417 28.11 17.88 26.77
CA LYS A 417 28.59 17.65 25.41
C LYS A 417 28.08 16.33 24.83
N ASP A 418 28.15 15.24 25.59
CA ASP A 418 27.69 13.93 25.11
C ASP A 418 26.19 13.88 24.86
N ILE A 419 25.41 14.54 25.72
CA ILE A 419 23.97 14.70 25.49
C ILE A 419 23.78 15.46 24.16
N LEU A 420 24.45 16.59 23.96
CA LEU A 420 24.31 17.37 22.73
C LEU A 420 24.75 16.60 21.48
N ASP A 421 25.88 15.88 21.52
CA ASP A 421 26.35 15.04 20.43
C ASP A 421 25.31 13.96 20.06
N SER A 422 24.56 13.43 21.04
CA SER A 422 23.49 12.44 20.79
C SER A 422 22.23 13.02 20.15
N TYR A 423 21.98 14.32 20.32
CA TYR A 423 20.85 15.06 19.74
C TYR A 423 21.26 15.91 18.52
N GLY A 424 22.51 15.80 18.05
CA GLY A 424 23.03 16.60 16.94
C GLY A 424 23.16 18.09 17.25
N GLY A 425 23.25 18.44 18.54
CA GLY A 425 23.42 19.81 19.02
C GLY A 425 24.88 20.24 19.13
N GLU A 426 25.09 21.56 19.21
CA GLU A 426 26.40 22.16 19.39
C GLU A 426 26.45 22.97 20.69
N LEU A 427 27.56 22.84 21.43
CA LEU A 427 27.87 23.65 22.60
C LEU A 427 28.99 24.64 22.27
N SER A 428 28.76 25.92 22.54
CA SER A 428 29.76 26.97 22.47
C SER A 428 29.86 27.73 23.78
N LEU A 429 31.05 28.26 24.06
CA LEU A 429 31.35 29.05 25.25
C LEU A 429 31.91 30.40 24.84
N GLY A 430 31.32 31.47 25.36
CA GLY A 430 31.75 32.84 25.13
C GLY A 430 31.73 33.68 26.40
N GLU A 431 31.85 34.99 26.21
CA GLU A 431 31.63 35.98 27.27
C GLU A 431 30.15 36.31 27.38
N SER A 432 29.71 36.48 28.63
CA SER A 432 28.38 36.99 28.96
C SER A 432 28.37 38.50 28.96
N ALA A 433 27.24 39.10 28.58
CA ALA A 433 26.99 40.52 28.79
C ALA A 433 26.96 40.91 30.29
N LEU A 434 26.82 39.92 31.18
CA LEU A 434 26.90 40.08 32.65
C LEU A 434 28.36 40.14 33.16
N GLY A 435 29.35 39.86 32.30
CA GLY A 435 30.78 39.90 32.64
C GLY A 435 31.42 38.53 32.90
N GLY A 436 30.63 37.47 33.08
CA GLY A 436 31.12 36.11 33.30
C GLY A 436 31.06 35.22 32.06
N ALA A 437 30.70 33.95 32.25
CA ALA A 437 30.67 32.96 31.17
C ALA A 437 29.30 32.88 30.49
N ALA A 438 29.29 32.60 29.18
CA ALA A 438 28.08 32.34 28.40
C ALA A 438 28.14 30.99 27.69
N PHE A 439 27.38 30.01 28.19
CA PHE A 439 27.17 28.72 27.53
C PHE A 439 26.01 28.83 26.56
N ARG A 440 26.25 28.58 25.27
CA ARG A 440 25.24 28.64 24.22
C ARG A 440 25.12 27.29 23.54
N ILE A 441 23.88 26.80 23.48
CA ILE A 441 23.49 25.54 22.89
C ILE A 441 22.70 25.83 21.62
N ARG A 442 23.03 25.13 20.54
CA ARG A 442 22.28 25.13 19.28
C ARG A 442 21.72 23.74 19.03
N LEU A 443 20.41 23.64 18.80
CA LEU A 443 19.70 22.38 18.48
C LEU A 443 18.86 22.57 17.22
N GLN A 444 18.94 21.63 16.28
CA GLN A 444 18.07 21.64 15.08
C GLN A 444 16.63 21.30 15.47
N THR A 445 15.65 22.05 14.96
CA THR A 445 14.21 21.86 15.29
C THR A 445 13.39 21.08 14.24
N ASP A 446 14.03 20.61 13.18
CA ASP A 446 13.40 19.94 12.03
C ASP A 446 12.96 18.49 12.27
#